data_AF-A0A7R9Q5X0-F1
#
_entry.id   AF-A0A7R9Q5X0-F1
#
_cell.length_a   1.000
_cell.length_b   1.000
_cell.length_c   1.000
_cell.angle_alpha   90.00
_cell.angle_beta   90.00
_cell.angle_gamma   90.00
#
_symmetry.space_group_name_H-M   'P 1'
#
loop_
_entity.id
_entity.type
_entity.pdbx_description
1 polymer ?
#
loop_
_entity_poly.entity_id
_entity_poly.type
_entity_poly.pdbx_seq_one_letter_code
_entity_poly.pdbx_strand_id
1 'polypeptide(L)'
;MGVNMSSEEILKCGEGVCKDYCQLFADMCRLAGIRVKKIEGFAKGQDYRPGHQFKPGEDITHTWNAVFLMSAWRLIDTTWGTGYTEPSGRFQRKLNEHFFLTDPEVLIWTHFPYNDMEDNYCR
;
A
#
# COMPACT_ATOMS: atom_id res chain seq x y z
N MET A 1 2.40 9.28 18.75
CA MET A 1 0.95 9.06 18.91
C MET A 1 0.28 9.63 17.67
N GLY A 2 0.07 8.81 16.64
CA GLY A 2 -0.54 9.25 15.39
C GLY A 2 -2.04 9.42 15.61
N VAL A 3 -2.54 10.64 15.44
CA VAL A 3 -3.98 10.90 15.38
C VAL A 3 -4.50 10.17 14.14
N ASN A 4 -5.45 9.27 14.32
CA ASN A 4 -6.11 8.59 13.21
C ASN A 4 -7.04 9.61 12.53
N MET A 5 -6.62 10.16 11.39
CA MET A 5 -7.39 11.15 10.66
C MET A 5 -8.58 10.49 9.95
N SER A 6 -9.72 11.18 9.92
CA SER A 6 -10.84 10.82 9.06
C SER A 6 -10.49 11.07 7.60
N SER A 7 -11.18 10.39 6.67
CA SER A 7 -10.98 10.59 5.23
C SER A 7 -11.25 12.03 4.77
N GLU A 8 -12.15 12.75 5.44
CA GLU A 8 -12.38 14.18 5.17
C GLU A 8 -11.19 15.06 5.58
N GLU A 9 -10.56 14.75 6.71
CA GLU A 9 -9.35 15.44 7.17
C GLU A 9 -8.16 15.12 6.26
N ILE A 10 -7.98 13.85 5.87
CA ILE A 10 -6.93 13.44 4.93
C ILE A 10 -7.09 14.19 3.60
N LEU A 11 -8.32 14.23 3.06
CA LEU A 11 -8.60 14.93 1.81
C LEU A 11 -8.34 16.45 1.91
N LYS A 12 -8.67 17.07 3.05
CA LYS A 12 -8.40 18.50 3.29
C LYS A 12 -6.92 18.80 3.49
N CYS A 13 -6.19 17.91 4.17
CA CYS A 13 -4.76 18.05 4.42
C CYS A 13 -3.96 17.94 3.10
N GLY A 14 -4.35 17.01 2.22
CA GLY A 14 -3.70 16.80 0.93
C GLY A 14 -2.34 16.10 1.01
N GLU A 15 -1.92 15.69 2.20
CA GLU A 15 -0.66 14.99 2.49
C GLU A 15 -0.91 13.87 3.51
N GLY A 16 -0.10 12.81 3.48
CA GLY A 16 -0.26 11.66 4.39
C GLY A 16 0.70 10.51 4.08
N VAL A 17 0.57 9.42 4.84
CA VAL A 17 1.33 8.18 4.66
C VAL A 17 0.46 7.08 4.03
N CYS A 18 1.04 5.90 3.76
CA CYS A 18 0.34 4.81 3.07
C CYS A 18 -1.02 4.44 3.66
N LYS A 19 -1.15 4.47 4.99
CA LYS A 19 -2.43 4.22 5.70
C LYS A 19 -3.49 5.27 5.38
N ASP A 20 -3.11 6.54 5.26
CA ASP A 20 -4.02 7.64 4.94
C ASP A 20 -4.53 7.54 3.50
N TYR A 21 -3.61 7.31 2.56
CA TYR A 21 -3.93 7.08 1.15
C TYR A 21 -4.90 5.90 0.99
N CYS A 22 -4.60 4.78 1.65
CA CYS A 22 -5.42 3.58 1.59
C CYS A 22 -6.78 3.73 2.25
N GLN A 23 -6.87 4.53 3.33
CA GLN A 23 -8.12 4.82 4.01
C GLN A 23 -9.03 5.70 3.15
N LEU A 24 -8.50 6.82 2.64
CA LEU A 24 -9.23 7.72 1.77
C LEU A 24 -9.74 7.00 0.52
N PHE A 25 -8.87 6.23 -0.15
CA PHE A 25 -9.25 5.46 -1.32
C PHE A 25 -10.31 4.38 -1.01
N ALA A 26 -10.19 3.69 0.13
CA ALA A 26 -11.18 2.70 0.52
C ALA A 26 -12.56 3.32 0.78
N ASP A 27 -12.62 4.50 1.41
CA ASP A 27 -13.89 5.19 1.65
C ASP A 27 -14.51 5.70 0.34
N MET A 28 -13.70 6.23 -0.58
CA MET A 28 -14.17 6.58 -1.93
C MET A 28 -14.73 5.37 -2.68
N CYS A 29 -14.06 4.21 -2.62
CA CYS A 29 -14.56 2.97 -3.22
C CYS A 29 -15.90 2.54 -2.62
N ARG A 30 -16.04 2.59 -1.29
CA ARG A 30 -17.29 2.24 -0.59
C ARG A 30 -18.44 3.14 -1.02
N LEU A 31 -18.21 4.45 -1.14
CA LEU A 31 -19.18 5.41 -1.64
C LEU A 31 -19.59 5.11 -3.10
N ALA A 32 -18.64 4.66 -3.92
CA ALA A 32 -18.89 4.24 -5.30
C ALA A 32 -19.51 2.84 -5.45
N GLY A 33 -19.79 2.12 -4.35
CA GLY A 33 -20.30 0.76 -4.39
C GLY A 33 -19.27 -0.30 -4.81
N ILE A 34 -17.97 0.04 -4.77
CA ILE A 34 -16.88 -0.86 -5.10
C ILE A 34 -16.43 -1.61 -3.84
N ARG A 35 -16.44 -2.94 -3.91
CA ARG A 35 -15.91 -3.80 -2.83
C ARG A 35 -14.40 -3.60 -2.74
N VAL A 36 -13.94 -3.18 -1.56
CA VAL A 36 -12.54 -2.87 -1.30
C VAL A 36 -12.09 -3.46 0.03
N LYS A 37 -10.81 -3.84 0.11
CA LYS A 37 -10.11 -4.23 1.33
C LYS A 37 -8.82 -3.44 1.44
N LYS A 38 -8.42 -3.09 2.67
CA LYS A 38 -7.06 -2.67 2.98
C LYS A 38 -6.25 -3.91 3.33
N ILE A 39 -5.01 -3.96 2.87
CA ILE A 39 -4.06 -5.02 3.15
C ILE A 39 -2.85 -4.37 3.81
N GLU A 40 -2.45 -4.90 4.96
CA GLU A 40 -1.25 -4.50 5.67
C GLU A 40 -0.20 -5.61 5.51
N GLY A 41 1.07 -5.22 5.44
CA GLY A 41 2.16 -6.15 5.16
C GLY A 41 3.51 -5.46 5.11
N PHE A 42 4.43 -6.05 4.36
CA PHE A 42 5.76 -5.51 4.10
C PHE A 42 5.93 -5.23 2.62
N ALA A 43 6.86 -4.34 2.28
CA ALA A 43 7.21 -4.09 0.89
C ALA A 43 8.72 -3.99 0.70
N LYS A 44 9.24 -4.51 -0.42
CA LYS A 44 10.64 -4.38 -0.84
C LYS A 44 10.92 -2.97 -1.35
N GLY A 45 10.98 -2.00 -0.42
CA GLY A 45 11.28 -0.60 -0.69
C GLY A 45 12.75 -0.34 -1.02
N GLN A 46 13.14 0.93 -1.07
CA GLN A 46 14.52 1.37 -1.42
C GLN A 46 15.60 0.76 -0.51
N ASP A 47 15.28 0.54 0.76
CA ASP A 47 16.22 0.01 1.75
C ASP A 47 16.30 -1.52 1.77
N TYR A 48 15.47 -2.21 0.97
CA TYR A 48 15.51 -3.67 0.89
C TYR A 48 16.86 -4.16 0.36
N ARG A 49 17.33 -5.28 0.91
CA ARG A 49 18.53 -5.99 0.46
C ARG A 49 18.16 -7.45 0.14
N PRO A 50 18.62 -8.01 -1.00
CA PRO A 50 18.37 -9.41 -1.32
C PRO A 50 18.80 -10.33 -0.17
N GLY A 51 17.92 -11.25 0.22
CA GLY A 51 18.12 -12.14 1.37
C GLY A 51 17.62 -11.60 2.71
N HIS A 52 17.18 -10.33 2.78
CA HIS A 52 16.51 -9.81 3.98
C HIS A 52 15.19 -10.54 4.23
N GLN A 53 14.96 -10.93 5.48
CA GLN A 53 13.75 -11.58 5.96
C GLN A 53 12.95 -10.57 6.77
N PHE A 54 11.69 -10.36 6.41
CA PHE A 54 10.83 -9.41 7.12
C PHE A 54 10.46 -9.94 8.51
N LYS A 55 10.52 -9.06 9.50
CA LYS A 55 10.24 -9.32 10.91
C LYS A 55 9.12 -8.41 11.40
N PRO A 56 7.94 -8.97 11.74
CA PRO A 56 6.85 -8.21 12.35
C PRO A 56 7.29 -7.47 13.62
N GLY A 57 6.97 -6.18 13.71
CA GLY A 57 7.31 -5.33 14.85
C GLY A 57 8.70 -4.68 14.80
N GLU A 58 9.60 -5.16 13.94
CA GLU A 58 10.90 -4.53 13.69
C GLU A 58 10.91 -3.76 12.35
N ASP A 59 10.41 -4.40 11.28
CA ASP A 59 10.41 -3.80 9.95
C ASP A 59 9.26 -2.83 9.71
N ILE A 60 9.50 -1.86 8.82
CA ILE A 60 8.49 -0.90 8.40
C ILE A 60 7.40 -1.61 7.59
N THR A 61 6.16 -1.46 8.05
CA THR A 61 4.99 -2.00 7.35
C THR A 61 4.57 -1.09 6.21
N HIS A 62 4.00 -1.70 5.17
CA HIS A 62 3.31 -1.00 4.09
C HIS A 62 1.83 -1.37 4.06
N THR A 63 1.02 -0.49 3.47
CA THR A 63 -0.43 -0.70 3.34
C THR A 63 -0.85 -0.37 1.92
N TRP A 64 -1.67 -1.24 1.32
CA TRP A 64 -2.24 -1.08 -0.01
C TRP A 64 -3.70 -1.54 -0.02
N ASN A 65 -4.37 -1.41 -1.16
CA ASN A 65 -5.76 -1.79 -1.35
C ASN A 65 -5.90 -3.01 -2.26
N ALA A 66 -6.98 -3.76 -2.07
CA ALA A 66 -7.51 -4.70 -3.05
C ALA A 66 -8.95 -4.33 -3.37
N VAL A 67 -9.29 -4.27 -4.65
CA VAL A 67 -10.65 -4.02 -5.13
C VAL A 67 -11.18 -5.23 -5.89
N PHE A 68 -12.46 -5.51 -5.76
CA PHE A 68 -13.11 -6.60 -6.49
C PHE A 68 -13.83 -6.04 -7.72
N LEU A 69 -13.29 -6.32 -8.90
CA LEU A 69 -13.78 -5.83 -10.19
C LEU A 69 -13.79 -6.99 -11.19
N MET A 70 -14.82 -7.05 -12.04
CA MET A 70 -14.92 -8.06 -13.11
C MET A 70 -14.71 -9.50 -12.59
N SER A 71 -15.32 -9.83 -11.45
CA SER A 71 -15.23 -11.14 -10.79
C SER A 71 -13.84 -11.54 -10.28
N ALA A 72 -12.91 -10.60 -10.14
CA ALA A 72 -11.57 -10.85 -9.63
C ALA A 72 -11.10 -9.78 -8.64
N TRP A 73 -10.20 -10.16 -7.74
CA TRP A 73 -9.48 -9.19 -6.91
C TRP A 73 -8.30 -8.61 -7.70
N ARG A 74 -8.16 -7.30 -7.65
CA ARG A 74 -7.07 -6.52 -8.24
C ARG A 74 -6.41 -5.68 -7.16
N LEU A 75 -5.10 -5.58 -7.20
CA LEU A 75 -4.34 -4.86 -6.18
C LEU A 75 -4.04 -3.43 -6.64
N ILE A 76 -4.08 -2.50 -5.71
CA ILE A 76 -3.79 -1.08 -5.94
C ILE A 76 -2.90 -0.59 -4.80
N ASP A 77 -1.70 -0.14 -5.13
CA ASP A 77 -0.88 0.65 -4.21
C ASP A 77 -1.00 2.14 -4.57
N THR A 78 -1.83 2.84 -3.81
CA THR A 78 -2.08 4.28 -3.98
C THR A 78 -0.87 5.14 -3.60
N THR A 79 0.04 4.62 -2.77
CA THR A 79 1.24 5.34 -2.33
C THR A 79 2.29 5.31 -3.44
N TRP A 80 2.71 4.12 -3.85
CA TRP A 80 3.76 3.98 -4.88
C TRP A 80 3.23 4.23 -6.29
N GLY A 81 1.92 4.13 -6.50
CA GLY A 81 1.26 4.55 -7.74
C GLY A 81 1.29 6.06 -7.96
N THR A 82 1.36 6.88 -6.90
CA THR A 82 1.31 8.35 -7.02
C THR A 82 2.68 8.96 -7.33
N GLY A 83 3.77 8.31 -6.92
CA GLY A 83 5.12 8.83 -7.09
C GLY A 83 6.16 8.14 -6.22
N TYR A 84 7.31 8.79 -6.05
CA TYR A 84 8.40 8.29 -5.22
C TYR A 84 9.13 9.45 -4.53
N THR A 85 9.81 9.16 -3.43
CA THR A 85 10.65 10.12 -2.72
C THR A 85 12.09 10.01 -3.22
N GLU A 86 12.66 11.12 -3.67
CA GLU A 86 14.07 11.20 -4.06
C GLU A 86 15.00 11.04 -2.84
N PRO A 87 16.28 10.66 -3.00
CA PRO A 87 17.25 10.64 -1.91
C PRO A 87 17.41 11.98 -1.17
N SER A 88 17.05 13.09 -1.83
CA SER A 88 16.99 14.44 -1.23
C SER A 88 15.86 14.62 -0.20
N GLY A 89 14.96 13.64 -0.07
CA GLY A 89 13.74 13.71 0.74
C GLY A 89 12.56 14.37 0.04
N ARG A 90 12.74 14.88 -1.19
CA ARG A 90 11.66 15.52 -1.95
C ARG A 90 10.77 14.47 -2.61
N PHE A 91 9.47 14.54 -2.37
CA PHE A 91 8.49 13.73 -3.09
C PHE A 91 8.33 14.21 -4.53
N GLN A 92 8.37 13.28 -5.48
CA GLN A 92 8.12 13.53 -6.89
C GLN A 92 6.86 12.79 -7.32
N ARG A 93 5.85 13.57 -7.71
CA ARG A 93 4.62 13.02 -8.28
C ARG A 93 4.90 12.50 -9.68
N LYS A 94 4.80 11.18 -9.85
CA LYS A 94 4.94 10.50 -11.13
C LYS A 94 4.04 9.27 -11.10
N LEU A 95 2.91 9.35 -11.82
CA LEU A 95 1.97 8.25 -11.90
C LEU A 95 2.67 6.99 -12.39
N ASN A 96 2.52 5.91 -11.65
CA ASN A 96 3.02 4.60 -12.01
C ASN A 96 1.84 3.61 -12.10
N GLU A 97 1.39 3.37 -13.32
CA GLU A 97 0.26 2.48 -13.62
C GLU A 97 0.52 1.02 -13.27
N HIS A 98 1.79 0.62 -13.05
CA HIS A 98 2.11 -0.71 -12.55
C HIS A 98 1.35 -1.05 -11.26
N PHE A 99 1.12 -0.06 -10.41
CA PHE A 99 0.42 -0.20 -9.12
C PHE A 99 -1.09 0.04 -9.21
N PHE A 100 -1.66 0.14 -10.42
CA PHE A 100 -3.09 0.27 -10.63
C PHE A 100 -3.67 -1.02 -11.22
N LEU A 101 -4.49 -1.70 -10.43
CA LEU A 101 -5.12 -2.97 -10.79
C LEU A 101 -4.12 -4.09 -11.10
N THR A 102 -2.98 -4.10 -10.42
CA THR A 102 -1.94 -5.12 -10.55
C THR A 102 -2.48 -6.49 -10.19
N ASP A 103 -2.10 -7.50 -10.96
CA ASP A 103 -2.40 -8.89 -10.63
C ASP A 103 -1.59 -9.34 -9.40
N PRO A 104 -2.16 -10.17 -8.51
CA PRO A 104 -1.46 -10.67 -7.31
C PRO A 104 -0.12 -11.35 -7.62
N GLU A 105 -0.03 -12.11 -8.71
CA GLU A 105 1.18 -12.82 -9.15
C GLU A 105 2.33 -11.87 -9.53
N VAL A 106 2.00 -10.63 -9.89
CA VAL A 106 2.97 -9.59 -10.22
C VAL A 106 3.34 -8.79 -8.98
N LEU A 107 2.34 -8.38 -8.18
CA LEU A 107 2.61 -7.53 -7.02
C LEU A 107 3.37 -8.25 -5.91
N ILE A 108 3.20 -9.57 -5.75
CA ILE A 108 3.83 -10.38 -4.70
C ILE A 108 5.36 -10.31 -4.71
N TRP A 109 5.97 -9.96 -5.85
CA TRP A 109 7.42 -9.76 -5.94
C TRP A 109 7.92 -8.58 -5.11
N THR A 110 7.04 -7.62 -4.80
CA THR A 110 7.37 -6.42 -4.02
C THR A 110 6.54 -6.27 -2.76
N HIS A 111 5.30 -6.77 -2.71
CA HIS A 111 4.35 -6.59 -1.60
C HIS A 111 3.99 -7.92 -0.94
N PHE A 112 4.28 -8.03 0.35
CA PHE A 112 4.17 -9.24 1.16
C PHE A 112 3.06 -9.04 2.19
N PRO A 113 1.83 -9.55 1.95
CA PRO A 113 0.73 -9.42 2.91
C PRO A 113 1.12 -10.00 4.25
N TYR A 114 0.84 -9.29 5.35
CA TYR A 114 1.06 -9.83 6.69
C TYR A 114 0.13 -11.03 6.93
N ASN A 115 0.71 -12.10 7.43
CA ASN A 115 0.06 -13.32 7.85
C ASN A 115 0.73 -13.82 9.15
N ASP A 116 -0.05 -13.91 10.22
CA ASP A 116 0.43 -14.34 11.54
C ASP A 116 0.87 -15.80 11.58
N MET A 117 0.43 -16.61 10.61
CA MET A 117 0.82 -18.01 10.45
C MET A 117 2.05 -18.20 9.54
N GLU A 118 2.63 -17.14 8.98
CA GLU A 118 3.77 -17.22 8.06
C GLU A 118 5.07 -16.82 8.76
N ASP A 119 5.99 -17.77 8.89
CA ASP A 119 7.33 -17.52 9.42
C ASP A 119 8.27 -16.97 8.33
N ASN A 120 9.07 -15.98 8.71
CA ASN A 120 10.24 -15.47 7.97
C ASN A 120 10.00 -14.80 6.60
N TYR A 121 8.77 -14.74 6.07
CA TYR A 121 8.40 -14.07 4.80
C TYR A 121 9.42 -14.27 3.66
N CYS A 122 9.99 -15.48 3.56
CA CYS A 122 11.04 -15.83 2.61
C CYS A 122 10.43 -16.19 1.25
N ARG A 123 10.09 -15.21 0.42
CA ARG A 123 9.71 -15.45 -0.98
C ARG A 123 10.43 -14.52 -1.96
#